data_AF-A0AAW1BBZ5-F1
#
_entry.id   AF-A0AAW1BBZ5-F1
#
_cell.length_a   1.000
_cell.length_b   1.000
_cell.length_c   1.000
_cell.angle_alpha   90.00
_cell.angle_beta   90.00
_cell.angle_gamma   90.00
#
_symmetry.space_group_name_H-M   'P 1'
#
loop_
_entity.id
_entity.type
_entity.pdbx_description
1 polymer ?
#
loop_
_entity_poly.entity_id
_entity_poly.type
_entity_poly.pdbx_seq_one_letter_code
_entity_poly.pdbx_strand_id
1 'polypeptide(L)'
;MVIVHELCHQWFGDLVTPVWWEDVWLKEGFAHYFEFVGTDYLYPGWNLEKQRFLTDVLHEVMLLDGLTGSHPVSQDVQQATDIDRVFDWIAYKKG
;
A
#
# COMPACT_ATOMS: atom_id res chain seq x y z
N MET A 1 2.87 13.26 -3.09
CA MET A 1 2.75 11.91 -3.66
C MET A 1 1.29 11.47 -3.66
N VAL A 2 0.51 11.83 -2.63
CA VAL A 2 -0.97 11.70 -2.54
C VAL A 2 -1.73 11.88 -3.87
N ILE A 3 -1.48 12.91 -4.68
CA ILE A 3 -2.20 13.06 -5.98
C ILE A 3 -2.01 11.84 -6.89
N VAL A 4 -0.79 11.29 -6.97
CA VAL A 4 -0.50 10.10 -7.78
C VAL A 4 -1.12 8.85 -7.14
N HIS A 5 -1.13 8.76 -5.80
CA HIS A 5 -1.83 7.70 -5.05
C HIS A 5 -3.32 7.65 -5.42
N GLU A 6 -4.02 8.78 -5.27
CA GLU A 6 -5.46 8.86 -5.57
C GLU A 6 -5.75 8.70 -7.06
N LEU A 7 -4.84 9.11 -7.94
CA LEU A 7 -4.97 8.88 -9.37
C LEU A 7 -4.80 7.40 -9.73
N CYS A 8 -3.93 6.66 -9.02
CA CYS A 8 -3.77 5.22 -9.20
C CYS A 8 -5.08 4.48 -8.90
N HIS A 9 -5.84 4.94 -7.90
CA HIS A 9 -7.13 4.35 -7.54
C HIS A 9 -8.16 4.35 -8.68
N GLN A 10 -8.05 5.26 -9.64
CA GLN A 10 -8.91 5.27 -10.83
C GLN A 10 -8.81 3.97 -11.64
N TRP A 11 -7.67 3.26 -11.57
CA TRP A 11 -7.51 1.91 -12.13
C TRP A 11 -7.65 0.82 -11.06
N PHE A 12 -6.92 0.92 -9.95
CA PHE A 12 -6.87 -0.09 -8.90
C PHE A 12 -7.62 0.37 -7.65
N GLY A 13 -8.88 -0.04 -7.53
CA GLY A 13 -9.82 0.44 -6.53
C GLY A 13 -11.16 0.77 -7.16
N ASP A 14 -11.15 1.58 -8.22
CA ASP A 14 -12.37 2.05 -8.89
C ASP A 14 -12.73 1.18 -10.11
N LEU A 15 -11.82 1.03 -11.09
CA LEU A 15 -12.08 0.22 -12.29
C LEU A 15 -11.99 -1.29 -12.00
N VAL A 16 -10.96 -1.70 -11.26
CA VAL A 16 -10.81 -3.07 -10.74
C VAL A 16 -10.85 -2.98 -9.23
N THR A 17 -11.93 -3.47 -8.63
CA THR A 17 -12.19 -3.39 -7.19
C THR A 17 -12.02 -4.77 -6.55
N PRO A 18 -11.35 -4.87 -5.39
CA PRO A 18 -11.37 -6.10 -4.60
C PRO A 18 -12.80 -6.58 -4.36
N VAL A 19 -13.03 -7.90 -4.47
CA VAL A 19 -14.36 -8.48 -4.22
C VAL A 19 -14.74 -8.30 -2.75
N TRP A 20 -13.75 -8.34 -1.86
CA TRP A 20 -13.94 -8.20 -0.43
C TRP A 20 -12.72 -7.52 0.23
N TRP A 21 -12.85 -7.15 1.50
CA TRP A 21 -11.86 -6.36 2.24
C TRP A 21 -10.56 -7.11 2.57
N GLU A 22 -10.57 -8.44 2.51
CA GLU A 22 -9.37 -9.28 2.67
C GLU A 22 -8.25 -8.92 1.68
N ASP A 23 -8.65 -8.38 0.52
CA ASP A 23 -7.76 -8.03 -0.59
C ASP A 23 -7.61 -6.50 -0.75
N VAL A 24 -7.88 -5.73 0.31
CA VAL A 24 -7.75 -4.26 0.28
C VAL A 24 -6.33 -3.80 -0.07
N TRP A 25 -5.30 -4.61 0.21
CA TRP A 25 -3.92 -4.36 -0.18
C TRP A 25 -3.74 -4.21 -1.71
N LEU A 26 -4.58 -4.87 -2.53
CA LEU A 26 -4.57 -4.69 -3.99
C LEU A 26 -4.99 -3.29 -4.42
N LYS A 27 -5.72 -2.57 -3.56
CA LYS A 27 -6.08 -1.17 -3.76
C LYS A 27 -4.99 -0.27 -3.17
N GLU A 28 -4.75 -0.40 -1.86
CA GLU A 28 -3.92 0.56 -1.12
C GLU A 28 -2.41 0.33 -1.31
N GLY A 29 -1.93 -0.91 -1.32
CA GLY A 29 -0.52 -1.24 -1.56
C GLY A 29 -0.06 -0.92 -2.98
N PHE A 30 -0.88 -1.25 -3.98
CA PHE A 30 -0.64 -0.84 -5.37
C PHE A 30 -0.55 0.68 -5.51
N ALA A 31 -1.53 1.42 -4.98
CA ALA A 31 -1.51 2.88 -5.03
C ALA A 31 -0.30 3.46 -4.30
N HIS A 32 0.08 2.87 -3.16
CA HIS A 32 1.25 3.28 -2.39
C HIS A 32 2.56 3.03 -3.13
N TYR A 33 2.72 1.92 -3.86
CA TYR A 33 3.91 1.73 -4.70
C TYR A 33 3.93 2.70 -5.89
N PHE A 34 2.80 2.84 -6.59
CA PHE A 34 2.73 3.68 -7.78
C PHE A 34 2.84 5.18 -7.47
N GLU A 35 2.57 5.64 -6.24
CA GLU A 35 2.88 7.02 -5.90
C GLU A 35 4.39 7.33 -5.90
N PHE A 36 5.25 6.36 -5.56
CA PHE A 36 6.70 6.51 -5.69
C PHE A 36 7.14 6.44 -7.15
N VAL A 37 6.69 5.42 -7.89
CA VAL A 37 7.05 5.24 -9.31
C VAL A 37 6.57 6.41 -10.16
N GLY A 38 5.30 6.80 -10.04
CA GLY A 38 4.71 7.86 -10.83
C GLY A 38 5.28 9.23 -10.47
N THR A 39 5.54 9.49 -9.19
CA THR A 39 6.19 10.75 -8.80
C THR A 39 7.66 10.80 -9.24
N ASP A 40 8.39 9.68 -9.19
CA ASP A 40 9.76 9.60 -9.73
C ASP A 40 9.78 9.84 -11.24
N TYR A 41 8.83 9.28 -11.98
CA TYR A 41 8.68 9.53 -13.41
C TYR A 41 8.46 11.02 -13.73
N LEU A 42 7.64 11.72 -12.94
CA LEU A 42 7.39 13.16 -13.10
C LEU A 42 8.58 14.02 -12.65
N TYR A 43 9.32 13.57 -11.63
CA TYR A 43 10.44 14.30 -11.01
C TYR A 43 11.66 13.39 -10.78
N PRO A 44 12.38 12.95 -11.84
CA PRO A 44 13.44 11.94 -11.71
C PRO A 44 14.63 12.34 -10.82
N GLY A 45 14.84 13.64 -10.62
CA GLY A 45 15.90 14.14 -9.75
C GLY A 45 15.66 13.89 -8.26
N TRP A 46 14.44 13.49 -7.86
CA TRP A 46 14.08 13.24 -6.47
C TRP A 46 14.43 11.82 -6.00
N ASN A 47 14.71 10.90 -6.93
CA ASN A 47 15.07 9.51 -6.65
C ASN A 47 14.06 8.81 -5.71
N LEU A 48 12.77 9.00 -5.95
CA LEU A 48 11.72 8.50 -5.06
C LEU A 48 11.64 6.98 -5.11
N GLU A 49 11.54 6.38 -6.30
CA GLU A 49 11.41 4.93 -6.45
C GLU A 49 12.67 4.19 -5.95
N LYS A 50 13.86 4.65 -6.36
CA LYS A 50 15.10 3.90 -6.11
C LYS A 50 15.73 4.14 -4.75
N GLN A 51 15.39 5.23 -4.06
CA GLN A 51 15.97 5.56 -2.76
C GLN A 51 14.91 5.73 -1.69
N ARG A 52 13.94 6.63 -1.89
CA ARG A 52 12.93 6.92 -0.85
C ARG A 52 12.01 5.74 -0.57
N PHE A 53 11.59 5.00 -1.58
CA PHE A 53 10.79 3.80 -1.37
C PHE A 53 11.53 2.77 -0.51
N LEU A 54 12.84 2.59 -0.72
CA LEU A 54 13.64 1.66 0.08
C LEU A 54 13.68 2.09 1.55
N THR A 55 13.95 3.37 1.83
CA THR A 55 14.13 3.85 3.20
C THR A 55 12.83 4.08 3.94
N ASP A 56 11.81 4.63 3.27
CA ASP A 56 10.60 5.16 3.89
C ASP A 56 9.44 4.15 3.86
N VAL A 57 9.55 3.11 3.01
CA VAL A 57 8.53 2.05 2.88
C VAL A 57 9.12 0.68 3.22
N LEU A 58 10.08 0.20 2.43
CA LEU A 58 10.55 -1.19 2.52
C LEU A 58 11.25 -1.49 3.86
N HIS A 59 12.21 -0.66 4.28
CA HIS A 59 12.91 -0.88 5.54
C HIS A 59 11.98 -0.74 6.76
N GLU A 60 11.06 0.22 6.72
CA GLU A 60 10.10 0.41 7.82
C GLU A 60 9.15 -0.78 7.96
N VAL A 61 8.60 -1.28 6.85
CA VAL A 61 7.67 -2.41 6.91
C VAL A 61 8.35 -3.71 7.29
N MET A 62 9.62 -3.92 6.93
CA MET A 62 10.40 -5.07 7.41
C MET A 62 10.52 -5.10 8.94
N LEU A 63 10.66 -3.94 9.58
CA LEU A 63 10.71 -3.85 11.04
C LEU A 63 9.34 -4.13 11.65
N LEU A 64 8.28 -3.55 11.07
CA LEU A 64 6.89 -3.77 11.52
C LEU A 64 6.49 -5.23 11.38
N ASP A 65 6.77 -5.84 10.23
CA ASP A 65 6.40 -7.21 9.91
C ASP A 65 7.25 -8.25 10.68
N GLY A 66 8.39 -7.83 11.22
CA GLY A 66 9.22 -8.64 12.11
C GLY A 66 8.67 -8.75 13.55
N LEU A 67 7.63 -7.98 13.91
CA LEU A 67 7.02 -8.04 15.23
C LEU A 67 6.11 -9.27 15.36
N THR A 68 6.02 -9.84 16.57
CA THR A 68 5.09 -10.93 16.86
C THR A 68 3.61 -10.53 16.72
N GLY A 69 3.32 -9.23 16.75
CA GLY A 69 2.00 -8.66 16.51
C GLY A 69 1.69 -8.39 15.03
N SER A 70 2.60 -8.73 14.09
CA SER A 70 2.31 -8.63 12.66
C SER A 70 1.23 -9.64 12.23
N HIS A 71 0.81 -9.55 10.97
CA HIS A 71 -0.13 -10.46 10.35
C HIS A 71 0.15 -10.64 8.85
N PRO A 72 -0.45 -11.67 8.21
CA PRO A 72 -0.44 -11.79 6.75
C PRO A 72 -1.11 -10.58 6.08
N VAL A 73 -0.69 -10.29 4.85
CA VAL A 73 -1.25 -9.18 4.04
C VAL A 73 -2.74 -9.38 3.76
N SER A 74 -3.16 -10.62 3.48
CA SER A 74 -4.57 -10.99 3.35
C SER A 74 -5.06 -11.62 4.66
N GLN A 75 -6.11 -11.05 5.24
CA GLN A 75 -6.68 -11.46 6.53
C GLN A 75 -8.20 -11.48 6.43
N ASP A 76 -8.83 -12.58 6.88
CA ASP A 76 -10.28 -12.79 6.88
C ASP A 76 -11.03 -11.62 7.55
N VAL A 77 -12.05 -11.10 6.85
CA VAL A 77 -12.90 -9.99 7.32
C VAL A 77 -14.35 -10.47 7.35
N GLN A 78 -14.90 -10.73 8.52
CA GLN A 78 -16.25 -11.30 8.62
C GLN A 78 -17.33 -10.23 8.82
N GLN A 79 -16.98 -9.12 9.45
CA GLN A 79 -17.90 -8.05 9.81
C GLN A 79 -17.25 -6.68 9.65
N ALA A 80 -18.07 -5.64 9.51
CA ALA A 80 -17.61 -4.29 9.19
C ALA A 80 -16.60 -3.72 10.22
N THR A 81 -16.69 -4.14 11.48
CA THR A 81 -15.75 -3.74 12.54
C THR A 81 -14.35 -4.32 12.37
N ASP A 82 -14.18 -5.34 11.53
CA ASP A 82 -12.88 -5.94 11.24
C ASP A 82 -12.13 -5.17 10.13
N ILE A 83 -12.82 -4.30 9.39
CA ILE A 83 -12.24 -3.57 8.25
C ILE A 83 -11.05 -2.71 8.70
N ASP A 84 -11.17 -2.01 9.83
CA ASP A 84 -10.09 -1.16 10.35
C ASP A 84 -8.79 -1.95 10.64
N ARG A 85 -8.87 -3.28 10.80
CA ARG A 85 -7.71 -4.14 11.04
C ARG A 85 -6.94 -4.48 9.77
N VAL A 86 -7.59 -4.44 8.61
CA VAL A 86 -6.94 -4.68 7.31
C VAL A 86 -6.50 -3.38 6.63
N PHE A 87 -6.95 -2.24 7.11
CA PHE A 87 -6.46 -0.90 6.71
C PHE A 87 -5.29 -0.46 7.60
N ASP A 88 -4.16 -1.16 7.48
CA ASP A 88 -2.99 -0.92 8.32
C ASP A 88 -1.70 -0.80 7.50
N TRP A 89 -0.58 -0.51 8.15
CA TRP A 89 0.69 -0.35 7.44
C TRP A 89 1.20 -1.63 6.79
N ILE A 90 0.74 -2.81 7.20
CA ILE A 90 1.03 -4.06 6.46
C ILE A 90 0.34 -4.02 5.09
N ALA A 91 -0.94 -3.67 5.00
CA ALA A 91 -1.64 -3.58 3.72
C ALA A 91 -1.06 -2.50 2.79
N TYR A 92 -0.64 -1.36 3.34
CA TYR A 92 -0.11 -0.23 2.56
C TYR A 92 1.34 -0.41 2.13
N LYS A 93 2.23 -0.91 2.99
CA LYS A 93 3.68 -0.92 2.74
C LYS A 93 4.24 -2.28 2.32
N LYS A 94 3.58 -3.38 2.69
CA LYS A 94 4.03 -4.75 2.35
C LYS A 94 3.34 -5.30 1.11
N GLY A 95 2.08 -4.93 0.89
CA GLY A 95 1.29 -5.30 -0.29
C GLY A 95 1.81 -4.62 -1.55
#